data_AF-A0A556UE49-F1
#
_entry.id   AF-A0A556UE49-F1
#
_cell.length_a   1.000
_cell.length_b   1.000
_cell.length_c   1.000
_cell.angle_alpha   90.00
_cell.angle_beta   90.00
_cell.angle_gamma   90.00
#
_symmetry.space_group_name_H-M   'P 1'
#
loop_
_entity.id
_entity.type
_entity.pdbx_description
1 polymer ?
#
loop_
_entity_poly.entity_id
_entity_poly.type
_entity_poly.pdbx_seq_one_letter_code
_entity_poly.pdbx_strand_id
1 'polypeptide(L)'
;MYFGNVIELLKKINMYPDEFIMIAKTNANKKRNVIFEKLKKLYSEKDSRGLYGLAQTQLKNYENTTEELDLFLVVTICCMYQDLTNKSILSNKLKAELYSIFDRVQSWNEYYSRAFGNVVEVIDNERIFQYMKSIVIAIDEISNVDAKRKNCMIIALLNAYTKLIKTSIVLAKKAKILLENLEIPRYLMYAKVKLSFLNNLLNYQLGDNFAVQKMEKVTSLLGEVGYSEYANELALLCKDVAQNKRSPK
;
A
#
# COMPACT_ATOMS: atom_id res chain seq x y z
N MET A 1 -23.54 24.71 8.40
CA MET A 1 -22.72 25.33 9.46
C MET A 1 -21.45 25.84 8.78
N TYR A 2 -21.21 27.16 8.77
CA TYR A 2 -20.01 27.73 8.14
C TYR A 2 -18.78 27.48 9.01
N PHE A 3 -17.63 27.23 8.37
CA PHE A 3 -16.36 26.96 9.08
C PHE A 3 -16.01 28.05 10.09
N GLY A 4 -16.31 29.33 9.79
CA GLY A 4 -16.16 30.44 10.73
C GLY A 4 -16.94 30.26 12.03
N ASN A 5 -18.16 29.75 11.96
CA ASN A 5 -19.00 29.52 13.15
C ASN A 5 -18.47 28.35 13.99
N VAL A 6 -17.83 27.35 13.37
CA VAL A 6 -17.15 26.26 14.09
C VAL A 6 -15.96 26.82 14.87
N ILE A 7 -15.14 27.66 14.25
CA ILE A 7 -13.99 28.28 14.92
C ILE A 7 -14.42 29.17 16.09
N GLU A 8 -15.49 29.95 15.96
CA GLU A 8 -16.03 30.76 17.06
C GLU A 8 -16.57 29.90 18.22
N LEU A 9 -17.21 28.77 17.90
CA LEU A 9 -17.67 27.81 18.92
C LEU A 9 -16.48 27.16 19.65
N LEU A 10 -15.44 26.75 18.93
CA LEU A 10 -14.23 26.17 19.50
C LEU A 10 -13.50 27.15 20.44
N LYS A 11 -13.46 28.43 20.08
CA LYS A 11 -12.95 29.50 20.95
C LYS A 11 -13.75 29.65 22.24
N LYS A 12 -15.09 29.58 22.18
CA LYS A 12 -15.97 29.69 23.36
C LYS A 12 -15.80 28.52 24.34
N ILE A 13 -15.42 27.34 23.85
CA ILE A 13 -15.15 26.16 24.68
C ILE A 13 -13.66 25.96 24.98
N ASN A 14 -12.81 26.96 24.66
CA ASN A 14 -11.37 26.94 24.86
C ASN A 14 -10.66 25.69 24.30
N MET A 15 -11.11 25.23 23.13
CA MET A 15 -10.56 24.07 22.42
C MET A 15 -9.89 24.53 21.13
N TYR A 16 -8.68 24.05 20.87
CA TYR A 16 -7.99 24.41 19.63
C TYR A 16 -8.55 23.62 18.43
N PRO A 17 -8.53 24.18 17.21
CA PRO A 17 -9.04 23.50 16.01
C PRO A 17 -8.39 22.14 15.73
N ASP A 18 -7.09 22.00 15.98
CA ASP A 18 -6.34 20.75 15.85
C ASP A 18 -6.74 19.73 16.93
N GLU A 19 -6.94 20.16 18.18
CA GLU A 19 -7.49 19.31 19.25
C GLU A 19 -8.90 18.82 18.92
N PHE A 20 -9.78 19.71 18.45
CA PHE A 20 -11.12 19.36 18.00
C PHE A 20 -11.09 18.35 16.86
N ILE A 21 -10.25 18.59 15.85
CA ILE A 21 -10.05 17.67 14.73
C ILE A 21 -9.53 16.32 15.24
N MET A 22 -8.63 16.30 16.22
CA MET A 22 -8.12 15.08 16.82
C MET A 22 -9.22 14.30 17.55
N ILE A 23 -10.05 14.96 18.36
CA ILE A 23 -11.17 14.36 19.09
C ILE A 23 -12.25 13.84 18.11
N ALA A 24 -12.62 14.66 17.12
CA ALA A 24 -13.58 14.29 16.09
C ALA A 24 -13.09 13.11 15.23
N LYS A 25 -11.81 13.11 14.85
CA LYS A 25 -11.16 11.97 14.18
C LYS A 25 -11.18 10.73 15.05
N THR A 26 -10.90 10.84 16.35
CA THR A 26 -10.89 9.69 17.28
C THR A 26 -12.27 9.02 17.36
N ASN A 27 -13.35 9.80 17.41
CA ASN A 27 -14.72 9.28 17.44
C ASN A 27 -15.16 8.68 16.09
N ALA A 28 -14.86 9.34 14.96
CA ALA A 28 -15.15 8.81 13.62
C ALA A 28 -14.33 7.55 13.30
N ASN A 29 -13.13 7.44 13.87
CA ASN A 29 -12.24 6.30 13.68
C ASN A 29 -12.64 5.07 14.51
N LYS A 30 -13.52 5.19 15.52
CA LYS A 30 -13.84 4.06 16.41
C LYS A 30 -14.48 2.89 15.67
N LYS A 31 -15.48 3.13 14.80
CA LYS A 31 -16.09 2.06 13.96
C LYS A 31 -15.11 1.49 12.93
N ARG A 32 -14.28 2.36 12.33
CA ARG A 32 -13.27 1.95 11.33
C ARG A 32 -12.15 1.13 11.95
N ASN A 33 -11.67 1.51 13.13
CA ASN A 33 -10.66 0.79 13.89
C ASN A 33 -11.15 -0.62 14.21
N VAL A 34 -12.44 -0.81 14.55
CA VAL A 34 -13.02 -2.15 14.74
C VAL A 34 -12.95 -2.99 13.46
N ILE A 35 -13.22 -2.40 12.29
CA ILE A 35 -13.10 -3.13 11.02
C ILE A 35 -11.64 -3.46 10.71
N PHE A 36 -10.70 -2.53 10.92
CA PHE A 36 -9.27 -2.79 10.70
C PHE A 36 -8.72 -3.85 11.63
N GLU A 37 -9.08 -3.85 12.92
CA GLU A 37 -8.65 -4.90 13.85
C GLU A 37 -9.25 -6.26 13.49
N LYS A 38 -10.53 -6.30 13.07
CA LYS A 38 -11.15 -7.53 12.54
C LYS A 38 -10.42 -8.01 11.28
N LEU A 39 -10.07 -7.11 10.37
CA LEU A 39 -9.36 -7.43 9.13
C LEU A 39 -7.97 -8.01 9.41
N LYS A 40 -7.19 -7.37 10.29
CA LYS A 40 -5.87 -7.85 10.74
C LYS A 40 -5.98 -9.25 11.33
N LYS A 41 -6.93 -9.47 12.25
CA LYS A 41 -7.15 -10.77 12.88
C LYS A 41 -7.43 -11.86 11.86
N LEU A 42 -8.43 -11.65 11.01
CA LEU A 42 -8.84 -12.63 9.98
C LEU A 42 -7.68 -13.00 9.05
N TYR A 43 -6.87 -12.01 8.66
CA TYR A 43 -5.72 -12.26 7.80
C TYR A 43 -4.58 -12.99 8.52
N SER A 44 -4.28 -12.62 9.76
CA SER A 44 -3.27 -13.33 10.57
C SER A 44 -3.65 -14.78 10.85
N GLU A 45 -4.95 -15.06 11.02
CA GLU A 45 -5.50 -16.40 11.24
C GLU A 45 -5.69 -17.18 9.94
N LYS A 46 -5.37 -16.58 8.78
CA LYS A 46 -5.61 -17.13 7.44
C LYS A 46 -7.08 -17.52 7.20
N ASP A 47 -8.03 -16.85 7.85
CA ASP A 47 -9.47 -17.13 7.73
C ASP A 47 -10.05 -16.51 6.46
N SER A 48 -9.86 -17.22 5.34
CA SER A 48 -10.40 -16.83 4.04
C SER A 48 -11.94 -16.76 4.01
N ARG A 49 -12.65 -17.57 4.81
CA ARG A 49 -14.13 -17.54 4.88
C ARG A 49 -14.60 -16.28 5.58
N GLY A 50 -13.97 -15.90 6.69
CA GLY A 50 -14.23 -14.67 7.39
C GLY A 50 -13.93 -13.43 6.53
N LEU A 51 -12.82 -13.44 5.77
CA LEU A 51 -12.51 -12.37 4.81
C LEU A 51 -13.58 -12.26 3.71
N TYR A 52 -14.05 -13.38 3.17
CA TYR A 52 -15.12 -13.39 2.19
C TYR A 52 -16.42 -12.78 2.75
N GLY A 53 -16.85 -13.22 3.93
CA GLY A 53 -18.05 -12.68 4.58
C GLY A 53 -17.92 -11.19 4.91
N LEU A 54 -16.73 -10.75 5.31
CA LEU A 54 -16.45 -9.32 5.53
C LEU A 54 -16.48 -8.52 4.23
N ALA A 55 -15.92 -9.03 3.13
CA ALA A 55 -15.98 -8.39 1.82
C ALA A 55 -17.42 -8.19 1.36
N GLN A 56 -18.27 -9.22 1.48
CA GLN A 56 -19.70 -9.13 1.14
C GLN A 56 -20.45 -8.11 2.00
N THR A 57 -20.12 -8.02 3.29
CA THR A 57 -20.70 -7.03 4.20
C THR A 57 -20.30 -5.60 3.79
N GLN A 58 -19.02 -5.38 3.51
CA GLN A 58 -18.55 -4.04 3.11
C GLN A 58 -19.02 -3.66 1.71
N LEU A 59 -19.22 -4.62 0.80
CA LEU A 59 -19.79 -4.35 -0.52
C LEU A 59 -21.21 -3.76 -0.38
N LYS A 60 -22.05 -4.37 0.46
CA LYS A 60 -23.38 -3.82 0.77
C LYS A 60 -23.32 -2.44 1.39
N ASN A 61 -22.32 -2.18 2.25
CA ASN A 61 -22.13 -0.85 2.83
C ASN A 61 -21.78 0.17 1.75
N TYR A 62 -20.84 -0.17 0.86
CA TYR A 62 -20.45 0.68 -0.26
C TYR A 62 -21.61 0.94 -1.22
N GLU A 63 -22.44 -0.06 -1.50
CA GLU A 63 -23.65 0.13 -2.33
C GLU A 63 -24.64 1.14 -1.73
N ASN A 64 -24.62 1.31 -0.40
CA ASN A 64 -25.47 2.29 0.29
C ASN A 64 -24.82 3.68 0.39
N THR A 65 -23.51 3.76 0.62
CA THR A 65 -22.82 5.05 0.86
C THR A 65 -22.25 5.65 -0.43
N THR A 66 -21.77 4.81 -1.34
CA THR A 66 -21.00 5.15 -2.54
C THR A 66 -19.73 5.97 -2.26
N GLU A 67 -19.25 6.00 -1.00
CA GLU A 67 -18.06 6.75 -0.60
C GLU A 67 -16.76 6.07 -1.10
N GLU A 68 -15.79 6.86 -1.56
CA GLU A 68 -14.49 6.36 -2.05
C GLU A 68 -13.76 5.51 -1.01
N LEU A 69 -13.85 5.88 0.27
CA LEU A 69 -13.19 5.15 1.36
C LEU A 69 -13.78 3.74 1.52
N ASP A 70 -15.10 3.60 1.39
CA ASP A 70 -15.76 2.31 1.48
C ASP A 70 -15.42 1.42 0.28
N LEU A 71 -15.29 2.01 -0.93
CA LEU A 71 -14.75 1.29 -2.08
C LEU A 71 -13.33 0.79 -1.81
N PHE A 72 -12.42 1.65 -1.35
CA PHE A 72 -11.04 1.26 -1.04
C PHE A 72 -10.97 0.15 0.01
N LEU A 73 -11.85 0.20 1.01
CA LEU A 73 -11.94 -0.83 2.04
C LEU A 73 -12.40 -2.16 1.44
N VAL A 74 -13.49 -2.18 0.65
CA VAL A 74 -13.96 -3.39 -0.04
C VAL A 74 -12.86 -4.00 -0.90
N VAL A 75 -12.22 -3.18 -1.74
CA VAL A 75 -11.17 -3.65 -2.64
C VAL A 75 -9.97 -4.19 -1.86
N THR A 76 -9.56 -3.54 -0.77
CA THR A 76 -8.46 -4.02 0.09
C THR A 76 -8.78 -5.41 0.65
N ILE A 77 -10.00 -5.63 1.12
CA ILE A 77 -10.42 -6.94 1.66
C ILE A 77 -10.45 -7.99 0.55
N CYS A 78 -10.90 -7.64 -0.66
CA CYS A 78 -10.82 -8.52 -1.83
C CYS A 78 -9.38 -8.87 -2.19
N CYS A 79 -8.45 -7.91 -2.11
CA CYS A 79 -7.01 -8.17 -2.34
C CYS A 79 -6.46 -9.16 -1.32
N MET A 80 -6.78 -8.97 -0.04
CA MET A 80 -6.33 -9.87 1.03
C MET A 80 -6.94 -11.27 0.90
N TYR A 81 -8.21 -11.37 0.50
CA TYR A 81 -8.82 -12.66 0.17
C TYR A 81 -8.12 -13.36 -1.00
N GLN A 82 -7.82 -12.60 -2.07
CA GLN A 82 -7.12 -13.13 -3.24
C GLN A 82 -5.71 -13.57 -2.89
N ASP A 83 -5.01 -12.85 -2.04
CA ASP A 83 -3.68 -13.23 -1.55
C ASP A 83 -3.69 -14.57 -0.80
N LEU A 84 -4.69 -14.81 0.06
CA LEU A 84 -4.80 -16.09 0.79
C LEU A 84 -5.27 -17.27 -0.07
N THR A 85 -6.04 -17.02 -1.13
CA THR A 85 -6.77 -18.08 -1.85
C THR A 85 -6.38 -18.24 -3.32
N ASN A 86 -5.60 -17.30 -3.87
CA ASN A 86 -5.36 -17.12 -5.29
C ASN A 86 -6.63 -16.95 -6.15
N LYS A 87 -7.78 -16.62 -5.54
CA LYS A 87 -9.06 -16.41 -6.23
C LYS A 87 -9.53 -14.98 -6.07
N SER A 88 -9.87 -14.31 -7.18
CA SER A 88 -10.42 -12.96 -7.13
C SER A 88 -11.94 -13.00 -6.95
N ILE A 89 -12.44 -12.20 -6.01
CA ILE A 89 -13.87 -11.92 -5.80
C ILE A 89 -14.22 -10.47 -6.16
N LEU A 90 -13.25 -9.73 -6.70
CA LEU A 90 -13.43 -8.34 -7.11
C LEU A 90 -14.14 -8.31 -8.46
N SER A 91 -15.26 -7.57 -8.53
CA SER A 91 -15.98 -7.41 -9.79
C SER A 91 -15.28 -6.41 -10.73
N ASN A 92 -15.45 -6.59 -12.03
CA ASN A 92 -14.94 -5.65 -13.04
C ASN A 92 -15.50 -4.24 -12.85
N LYS A 93 -16.73 -4.11 -12.34
CA LYS A 93 -17.36 -2.82 -12.03
C LYS A 93 -16.58 -2.06 -10.96
N LEU A 94 -16.30 -2.69 -9.82
CA LEU A 94 -15.52 -2.08 -8.73
C LEU A 94 -14.09 -1.76 -9.18
N LYS A 95 -13.50 -2.63 -10.01
CA LYS A 95 -12.18 -2.39 -10.62
C LYS A 95 -12.18 -1.14 -11.51
N ALA A 96 -13.20 -0.95 -12.32
CA ALA A 96 -13.35 0.22 -13.18
C ALA A 96 -13.59 1.51 -12.37
N GLU A 97 -14.39 1.45 -11.31
CA GLU A 97 -14.61 2.58 -10.39
C GLU A 97 -13.31 2.99 -9.68
N LEU A 98 -12.55 2.01 -9.19
CA LEU A 98 -11.22 2.22 -8.60
C LEU A 98 -10.27 2.94 -9.57
N TYR A 99 -10.26 2.50 -10.83
CA TYR A 99 -9.44 3.10 -11.88
C TYR A 99 -9.86 4.53 -12.17
N SER A 100 -11.17 4.79 -12.25
CA SER A 100 -11.70 6.13 -12.45
C SER A 100 -11.30 7.09 -11.34
N ILE A 101 -11.19 6.63 -10.08
CA ILE A 101 -10.71 7.47 -8.98
C ILE A 101 -9.23 7.79 -9.16
N PHE A 102 -8.36 6.78 -9.31
CA PHE A 102 -6.92 7.03 -9.43
C PHE A 102 -6.54 7.82 -10.69
N ASP A 103 -7.25 7.65 -11.80
CA ASP A 103 -7.06 8.45 -13.03
C ASP A 103 -7.33 9.95 -12.81
N ARG A 104 -8.15 10.30 -11.82
CA ARG A 104 -8.52 11.67 -11.49
C ARG A 104 -7.70 12.28 -10.34
N VAL A 105 -6.80 11.51 -9.72
CA VAL A 105 -5.95 12.01 -8.63
C VAL A 105 -4.96 13.02 -9.18
N GLN A 106 -5.20 14.30 -8.89
CA GLN A 106 -4.29 15.40 -9.25
C GLN A 106 -3.20 15.60 -8.18
N SER A 107 -3.50 15.32 -6.92
CA SER A 107 -2.53 15.44 -5.83
C SER A 107 -2.54 14.20 -4.95
N TRP A 108 -1.42 13.48 -4.96
CA TRP A 108 -1.23 12.33 -4.08
C TRP A 108 -1.04 12.80 -2.64
N ASN A 109 -1.87 12.32 -1.73
CA ASN A 109 -1.77 12.59 -0.29
C ASN A 109 -1.72 11.28 0.49
N GLU A 110 -1.71 11.33 1.83
CA GLU A 110 -1.71 10.12 2.67
C GLU A 110 -2.86 9.16 2.30
N TYR A 111 -4.04 9.70 2.02
CA TYR A 111 -5.25 8.94 1.74
C TYR A 111 -5.13 8.15 0.44
N TYR A 112 -4.85 8.82 -0.69
CA TYR A 112 -4.73 8.14 -1.99
C TYR A 112 -3.50 7.23 -2.06
N SER A 113 -2.38 7.61 -1.43
CA SER A 113 -1.16 6.79 -1.45
C SER A 113 -1.37 5.48 -0.70
N ARG A 114 -2.02 5.52 0.47
CA ARG A 114 -2.36 4.30 1.22
C ARG A 114 -3.34 3.43 0.47
N ALA A 115 -4.38 4.03 -0.11
CA ALA A 115 -5.35 3.30 -0.91
C ALA A 115 -4.66 2.57 -2.06
N PHE A 116 -3.84 3.28 -2.85
CA PHE A 116 -3.07 2.69 -3.95
C PHE A 116 -2.17 1.55 -3.48
N GLY A 117 -1.38 1.76 -2.41
CA GLY A 117 -0.47 0.76 -1.87
C GLY A 117 -1.18 -0.52 -1.37
N ASN A 118 -2.42 -0.41 -0.89
CA ASN A 118 -3.21 -1.54 -0.39
C ASN A 118 -3.90 -2.33 -1.51
N VAL A 119 -4.23 -1.69 -2.63
CA VAL A 119 -5.00 -2.29 -3.73
C VAL A 119 -4.17 -2.58 -4.97
N VAL A 120 -2.85 -2.37 -4.91
CA VAL A 120 -1.97 -2.47 -6.07
C VAL A 120 -2.00 -3.85 -6.74
N GLU A 121 -2.29 -4.90 -5.98
CA GLU A 121 -2.37 -6.28 -6.49
C GLU A 121 -3.44 -6.49 -7.57
N VAL A 122 -4.49 -5.66 -7.58
CA VAL A 122 -5.59 -5.71 -8.56
C VAL A 122 -5.51 -4.63 -9.63
N ILE A 123 -4.47 -3.79 -9.63
CA ILE A 123 -4.25 -2.76 -10.65
C ILE A 123 -3.45 -3.36 -11.82
N ASP A 124 -3.82 -3.00 -13.05
CA ASP A 124 -3.09 -3.44 -14.24
C ASP A 124 -1.70 -2.80 -14.30
N ASN A 125 -0.70 -3.59 -14.72
CA ASN A 125 0.72 -3.19 -14.61
C ASN A 125 1.04 -1.84 -15.28
N GLU A 126 0.45 -1.54 -16.44
CA GLU A 126 0.66 -0.25 -17.11
C GLU A 126 0.15 0.92 -16.26
N ARG A 127 -1.04 0.78 -15.66
CA ARG A 127 -1.62 1.78 -14.75
C ARG A 127 -0.79 1.94 -13.48
N ILE A 128 -0.30 0.83 -12.91
CA ILE A 128 0.65 0.86 -11.78
C ILE A 128 1.83 1.76 -12.12
N PHE A 129 2.47 1.55 -13.27
CA PHE A 129 3.64 2.35 -13.66
C PHE A 129 3.28 3.83 -13.90
N GLN A 130 2.11 4.14 -14.46
CA GLN A 130 1.65 5.53 -14.61
C GLN A 130 1.46 6.21 -13.25
N TYR A 131 0.79 5.55 -12.30
CA TYR A 131 0.58 6.09 -10.96
C TYR A 131 1.90 6.25 -10.19
N MET A 132 2.84 5.31 -10.34
CA MET A 132 4.18 5.45 -9.75
C MET A 132 4.87 6.74 -10.21
N LYS A 133 4.83 7.08 -11.50
CA LYS A 133 5.41 8.33 -12.02
C LYS A 133 4.75 9.56 -11.38
N SER A 134 3.42 9.57 -11.30
CA SER A 134 2.67 10.66 -10.69
C SER A 134 2.97 10.82 -9.19
N ILE A 135 3.14 9.73 -8.46
CA ILE A 135 3.54 9.75 -7.04
C ILE A 135 4.97 10.28 -6.88
N VAL A 136 5.92 9.86 -7.71
CA VAL A 136 7.31 10.35 -7.63
C VAL A 136 7.37 11.86 -7.84
N ILE A 137 6.68 12.39 -8.85
CA ILE A 137 6.57 13.85 -9.06
C ILE A 137 5.99 14.53 -7.80
N ALA A 138 4.92 13.97 -7.23
CA ALA A 138 4.32 14.52 -6.02
C ALA A 138 5.23 14.47 -4.78
N ILE A 139 6.18 13.52 -4.70
CA ILE A 139 7.16 13.46 -3.61
C ILE A 139 8.15 14.63 -3.69
N ASP A 140 8.57 14.99 -4.89
CA ASP A 140 9.54 16.08 -5.12
C ASP A 140 8.94 17.45 -4.76
N GLU A 141 7.63 17.58 -4.85
CA GLU A 141 6.87 18.79 -4.47
C GLU A 141 6.62 18.92 -2.96
N ILE A 142 6.87 17.87 -2.17
CA ILE A 142 6.58 17.84 -0.74
C ILE A 142 7.77 18.36 0.07
N SER A 143 7.51 19.35 0.92
CA SER A 143 8.49 19.83 1.89
C SER A 143 8.91 18.69 2.85
N ASN A 144 10.17 18.70 3.27
CA ASN A 144 10.72 17.67 4.15
C ASN A 144 10.03 17.56 5.54
N VAL A 145 9.12 18.48 5.87
CA VAL A 145 8.37 18.51 7.14
C VAL A 145 7.18 17.53 7.14
N ASP A 146 6.63 17.16 5.97
CA ASP A 146 5.52 16.19 5.89
C ASP A 146 6.01 14.74 5.79
N ALA A 147 6.68 14.28 6.85
CA ALA A 147 7.30 12.97 6.92
C ALA A 147 6.29 11.81 6.76
N LYS A 148 5.07 11.99 7.25
CA LYS A 148 4.03 10.96 7.23
C LYS A 148 3.49 10.73 5.83
N ARG A 149 3.21 11.80 5.08
CA ARG A 149 2.77 11.71 3.68
C ARG A 149 3.87 11.09 2.82
N LYS A 150 5.12 11.55 2.98
CA LYS A 150 6.29 11.02 2.25
C LYS A 150 6.48 9.52 2.51
N ASN A 151 6.35 9.09 3.76
CA ASN A 151 6.41 7.66 4.11
C ASN A 151 5.32 6.83 3.41
N CYS A 152 4.06 7.29 3.43
CA CYS A 152 2.96 6.56 2.81
C CYS A 152 3.13 6.42 1.29
N MET A 153 3.64 7.45 0.62
CA MET A 153 3.95 7.43 -0.81
C MET A 153 5.07 6.44 -1.13
N ILE A 154 6.16 6.49 -0.37
CA ILE A 154 7.30 5.58 -0.57
C ILE A 154 6.87 4.13 -0.36
N ILE A 155 6.10 3.83 0.68
CA ILE A 155 5.57 2.47 0.91
C ILE A 155 4.70 2.03 -0.28
N ALA A 156 3.84 2.90 -0.79
CA ALA A 156 2.99 2.58 -1.94
C ALA A 156 3.81 2.30 -3.21
N LEU A 157 4.87 3.09 -3.46
CA LEU A 157 5.81 2.86 -4.55
C LEU A 157 6.54 1.51 -4.41
N LEU A 158 6.94 1.11 -3.20
CA LEU A 158 7.60 -0.18 -2.97
C LEU A 158 6.64 -1.36 -3.17
N ASN A 159 5.37 -1.25 -2.76
CA ASN A 159 4.36 -2.26 -3.01
C ASN A 159 4.09 -2.41 -4.53
N ALA A 160 3.96 -1.28 -5.23
CA ALA A 160 3.84 -1.24 -6.68
C ALA A 160 5.03 -1.87 -7.40
N TYR A 161 6.25 -1.55 -6.95
CA TYR A 161 7.46 -2.12 -7.52
C TYR A 161 7.54 -3.63 -7.30
N THR A 162 7.20 -4.10 -6.08
CA THR A 162 7.08 -5.53 -5.76
C THR A 162 6.13 -6.25 -6.72
N LYS A 163 4.94 -5.66 -6.96
CA LYS A 163 3.97 -6.19 -7.90
C LYS A 163 4.56 -6.30 -9.32
N LEU A 164 5.16 -5.23 -9.83
CA LEU A 164 5.75 -5.23 -11.16
C LEU A 164 6.88 -6.25 -11.33
N ILE A 165 7.74 -6.44 -10.31
CA ILE A 165 8.77 -7.50 -10.31
C ILE A 165 8.10 -8.87 -10.51
N LYS A 166 6.98 -9.13 -9.83
CA LYS A 166 6.25 -10.41 -9.95
C LYS A 166 5.55 -10.58 -11.30
N THR A 167 5.03 -9.51 -11.91
CA THR A 167 4.07 -9.63 -13.02
C THR A 167 4.51 -9.02 -14.36
N SER A 168 5.53 -8.16 -14.39
CA SER A 168 6.05 -7.55 -15.62
C SER A 168 7.49 -7.06 -15.45
N ILE A 169 8.45 -7.91 -15.85
CA ILE A 169 9.89 -7.58 -15.83
C ILE A 169 10.20 -6.29 -16.61
N VAL A 170 9.51 -6.06 -17.73
CA VAL A 170 9.72 -4.87 -18.57
C VAL A 170 9.38 -3.59 -17.79
N LEU A 171 8.22 -3.56 -17.13
CA LEU A 171 7.80 -2.40 -16.34
C LEU A 171 8.57 -2.29 -15.02
N ALA A 172 8.98 -3.41 -14.41
CA ALA A 172 9.84 -3.42 -13.24
C ALA A 172 11.19 -2.73 -13.53
N LYS A 173 11.81 -2.98 -14.70
CA LYS A 173 13.03 -2.27 -15.12
C LYS A 173 12.80 -0.76 -15.23
N LYS A 174 11.68 -0.33 -15.83
CA LYS A 174 11.34 1.10 -15.92
C LYS A 174 11.09 1.70 -14.53
N ALA A 175 10.41 0.98 -13.66
CA ALA A 175 10.15 1.37 -12.28
C ALA A 175 11.45 1.49 -11.46
N LYS A 176 12.43 0.60 -11.66
CA LYS A 176 13.75 0.69 -11.04
C LYS A 176 14.42 2.03 -11.35
N ILE A 177 14.50 2.39 -12.64
CA ILE A 177 15.09 3.67 -13.09
C ILE A 177 14.37 4.86 -12.46
N LEU A 178 13.03 4.81 -12.40
CA LEU A 178 12.22 5.84 -11.77
C LEU A 178 12.54 6.00 -10.27
N LEU A 179 12.76 4.90 -9.55
CA LEU A 179 13.01 4.89 -8.10
C LEU A 179 14.48 5.13 -7.71
N GLU A 180 15.43 4.92 -8.62
CA GLU A 180 16.86 5.17 -8.35
C GLU A 180 17.16 6.64 -8.03
N ASN A 181 16.38 7.56 -8.61
CA ASN A 181 16.52 8.99 -8.37
C ASN A 181 15.74 9.49 -7.15
N LEU A 182 14.94 8.64 -6.51
CA LEU A 182 14.08 9.04 -5.41
C LEU A 182 14.89 9.22 -4.13
N GLU A 183 14.91 10.45 -3.60
CA GLU A 183 15.54 10.72 -2.31
C GLU A 183 14.69 10.16 -1.16
N ILE A 184 15.05 8.95 -0.69
CA ILE A 184 14.45 8.37 0.51
C ILE A 184 15.11 9.00 1.75
N PRO A 185 14.35 9.67 2.64
CA PRO A 185 14.90 10.24 3.87
C PRO A 185 15.55 9.20 4.79
N ARG A 186 16.55 9.61 5.57
CA ARG A 186 17.30 8.70 6.48
C ARG A 186 16.42 8.01 7.52
N TYR A 187 15.37 8.69 8.01
CA TYR A 187 14.43 8.11 8.98
C TYR A 187 13.58 6.97 8.39
N LEU A 188 13.55 6.79 7.07
CA LEU A 188 12.89 5.66 6.40
C LEU A 188 13.88 4.56 6.03
N MET A 189 14.72 4.16 7.00
CA MET A 189 15.77 3.15 6.77
C MET A 189 15.20 1.83 6.25
N TYR A 190 14.06 1.38 6.78
CA TYR A 190 13.39 0.17 6.30
C TYR A 190 13.03 0.26 4.81
N ALA A 191 12.52 1.40 4.34
CA ALA A 191 12.19 1.60 2.93
C ALA A 191 13.44 1.51 2.04
N LYS A 192 14.59 2.02 2.51
CA LYS A 192 15.88 1.88 1.79
C LYS A 192 16.32 0.43 1.69
N VAL A 193 16.21 -0.31 2.80
CA VAL A 193 16.55 -1.73 2.85
C VAL A 193 15.64 -2.53 1.91
N LYS A 194 14.32 -2.29 1.96
CA LYS A 194 13.34 -2.92 1.07
C LYS A 194 13.60 -2.59 -0.39
N LEU A 195 13.88 -1.33 -0.76
CA LEU A 195 14.23 -0.97 -2.12
C LEU A 195 15.50 -1.70 -2.61
N SER A 196 16.55 -1.74 -1.78
CA SER A 196 17.78 -2.47 -2.08
C SER A 196 17.51 -3.96 -2.30
N PHE A 197 16.71 -4.57 -1.43
CA PHE A 197 16.28 -5.96 -1.58
C PHE A 197 15.53 -6.19 -2.90
N LEU A 198 14.53 -5.35 -3.21
CA LEU A 198 13.74 -5.45 -4.45
C LEU A 198 14.59 -5.27 -5.71
N ASN A 199 15.59 -4.39 -5.67
CA ASN A 199 16.54 -4.23 -6.77
C ASN A 199 17.38 -5.50 -7.00
N ASN A 200 17.79 -6.18 -5.93
CA ASN A 200 18.45 -7.47 -6.05
C ASN A 200 17.48 -8.56 -6.53
N LEU A 201 16.22 -8.55 -6.08
CA LEU A 201 15.20 -9.48 -6.54
C LEU A 201 14.94 -9.36 -8.05
N LEU A 202 14.87 -8.13 -8.57
CA LEU A 202 14.80 -7.90 -10.01
C LEU A 202 16.06 -8.43 -10.73
N ASN A 203 17.26 -8.12 -10.22
CA ASN A 203 18.50 -8.62 -10.82
C ASN A 203 18.54 -10.16 -10.86
N TYR A 204 18.06 -10.84 -9.82
CA TYR A 204 17.92 -12.30 -9.80
C TYR A 204 16.96 -12.81 -10.89
N GLN A 205 15.82 -12.16 -11.08
CA GLN A 205 14.92 -12.50 -12.19
C GLN A 205 15.59 -12.31 -13.56
N LEU A 206 16.48 -11.33 -13.68
CA LEU A 206 17.29 -11.08 -14.88
C LEU A 206 18.49 -12.03 -15.05
N GLY A 207 18.73 -12.95 -14.12
CA GLY A 207 19.77 -13.98 -14.23
C GLY A 207 21.04 -13.70 -13.43
N ASP A 208 21.09 -12.64 -12.61
CA ASP A 208 22.21 -12.40 -11.71
C ASP A 208 22.12 -13.32 -10.47
N ASN A 209 22.89 -14.41 -10.48
CA ASN A 209 22.93 -15.35 -9.36
C ASN A 209 23.59 -14.77 -8.10
N PHE A 210 24.44 -13.74 -8.21
CA PHE A 210 25.02 -13.06 -7.03
C PHE A 210 23.98 -12.24 -6.28
N ALA A 211 22.86 -11.92 -6.92
CA ALA A 211 21.77 -11.21 -6.26
C ALA A 211 21.14 -12.03 -5.11
N VAL A 212 21.17 -13.36 -5.18
CA VAL A 212 20.68 -14.24 -4.09
C VAL A 212 21.48 -14.02 -2.81
N GLN A 213 22.81 -14.03 -2.89
CA GLN A 213 23.68 -13.79 -1.74
C GLN A 213 23.46 -12.40 -1.12
N LYS A 214 23.23 -11.39 -1.96
CA LYS A 214 22.91 -10.02 -1.49
C LYS A 214 21.56 -9.97 -0.77
N MET A 215 20.54 -10.67 -1.27
CA MET A 215 19.24 -10.77 -0.62
C MET A 215 19.32 -11.52 0.72
N GLU A 216 20.04 -12.64 0.77
CA GLU A 216 20.27 -13.42 1.99
C GLU A 216 20.97 -12.60 3.07
N LYS A 217 22.00 -11.83 2.69
CA LYS A 217 22.70 -10.92 3.61
C LYS A 217 21.75 -9.86 4.19
N VAL A 218 20.87 -9.28 3.37
CA VAL A 218 19.86 -8.33 3.85
C VAL A 218 18.90 -8.98 4.84
N THR A 219 18.39 -10.17 4.55
CA THR A 219 17.49 -10.89 5.46
C THR A 219 18.16 -11.32 6.76
N SER A 220 19.43 -11.76 6.72
CA SER A 220 20.20 -12.13 7.93
C SER A 220 20.39 -10.92 8.83
N LEU A 221 20.85 -9.79 8.26
CA LEU A 221 21.07 -8.56 9.00
C LEU A 221 19.78 -8.06 9.67
N LEU A 222 18.65 -8.11 8.96
CA LEU A 222 17.35 -7.75 9.54
C LEU A 222 16.97 -8.66 10.72
N GLY A 223 17.24 -9.97 10.62
CA GLY A 223 17.03 -10.89 11.75
C GLY A 223 17.93 -10.58 12.94
N GLU A 224 19.21 -10.34 12.71
CA GLU A 224 20.22 -10.02 13.73
C GLU A 224 19.91 -8.73 14.50
N VAL A 225 19.36 -7.72 13.82
CA VAL A 225 19.01 -6.42 14.44
C VAL A 225 17.58 -6.37 15.00
N GLY A 226 16.90 -7.52 15.13
CA GLY A 226 15.59 -7.65 15.79
C GLY A 226 14.36 -7.39 14.90
N TYR A 227 14.53 -7.34 13.58
CA TYR A 227 13.46 -7.14 12.59
C TYR A 227 13.05 -8.45 11.90
N SER A 228 12.94 -9.54 12.67
CA SER A 228 12.69 -10.90 12.16
C SER A 228 11.40 -11.04 11.34
N GLU A 229 10.33 -10.30 11.69
CA GLU A 229 9.08 -10.30 10.91
C GLU A 229 9.31 -9.80 9.47
N TYR A 230 10.06 -8.71 9.33
CA TYR A 230 10.40 -8.15 8.03
C TYR A 230 11.38 -9.03 7.25
N ALA A 231 12.34 -9.66 7.94
CA ALA A 231 13.22 -10.65 7.32
C ALA A 231 12.40 -11.82 6.72
N ASN A 232 11.40 -12.30 7.47
CA ASN A 232 10.51 -13.37 7.03
C ASN A 232 9.64 -12.95 5.84
N GLU A 233 9.06 -11.74 5.85
CA GLU A 233 8.30 -11.18 4.72
C GLU A 233 9.14 -11.21 3.43
N LEU A 234 10.36 -10.68 3.48
CA LEU A 234 11.26 -10.62 2.33
C LEU A 234 11.70 -12.02 1.86
N ALA A 235 11.97 -12.94 2.79
CA ALA A 235 12.30 -14.32 2.47
C ALA A 235 11.14 -15.06 1.78
N LEU A 236 9.90 -14.83 2.22
CA LEU A 236 8.70 -15.38 1.58
C LEU A 236 8.51 -14.82 0.16
N LEU A 237 8.74 -13.52 -0.03
CA LEU A 237 8.69 -12.90 -1.36
C LEU A 237 9.70 -13.52 -2.34
N CYS A 238 10.93 -13.79 -1.88
CA CYS A 238 11.93 -14.52 -2.69
C CYS A 238 11.42 -15.90 -3.14
N LYS A 239 10.80 -16.66 -2.22
CA LYS A 239 10.27 -18.00 -2.53
C LYS A 239 9.15 -17.93 -3.56
N ASP A 240 8.22 -16.99 -3.41
CA ASP A 240 7.12 -16.76 -4.34
C ASP A 240 7.63 -16.43 -5.76
N VAL A 241 8.58 -15.51 -5.88
CA VAL A 241 9.19 -15.17 -7.18
C VAL A 241 9.96 -16.35 -7.80
N ALA A 242 10.69 -17.12 -7.00
CA ALA A 242 11.43 -18.28 -7.47
C ALA A 242 10.50 -19.40 -8.00
N GLN A 243 9.35 -19.60 -7.36
CA GLN A 243 8.33 -20.55 -7.83
C GLN A 243 7.72 -20.10 -9.16
N ASN A 244 7.38 -18.81 -9.31
CA ASN A 244 6.83 -18.27 -10.55
C ASN A 244 7.82 -18.35 -11.74
N LYS A 245 9.13 -18.24 -11.50
CA LYS A 245 10.17 -18.41 -12.54
C LYS A 245 10.28 -19.84 -13.07
N ARG A 246 9.90 -20.85 -12.27
CA ARG A 246 9.95 -22.28 -12.64
C ARG A 246 8.70 -22.77 -13.37
N SER A 247 7.63 -21.97 -13.37
CA SER A 247 6.35 -22.27 -14.01
C SER A 247 6.07 -21.26 -15.14
N PRO A 248 6.85 -21.25 -16.24
CA PRO A 248 6.54 -20.40 -17.38
C PRO A 248 5.17 -20.82 -17.93
N LYS A 249 4.24 -19.87 -17.99
CA LYS A 249 3.02 -19.98 -18.80
C LYS A 249 3.36 -19.86 -20.27
#